data_AF-A0A969GVT5-F1
#
_entry.id   AF-A0A969GVT5-F1
#
_cell.length_a   1.000
_cell.length_b   1.000
_cell.length_c   1.000
_cell.angle_alpha   90.00
_cell.angle_beta   90.00
_cell.angle_gamma   90.00
#
_symmetry.space_group_name_H-M   'P 1'
#
loop_
_entity.id
_entity.type
_entity.pdbx_description
1 polymer ?
#
loop_
_entity_poly.entity_id
_entity_poly.type
_entity_poly.pdbx_seq_one_letter_code
_entity_poly.pdbx_strand_id
1 'polypeptide(L)'
;MGRSHQSFYNAIGDRVTSFVKAIASYCRQKGADVPLGIIDDSWYQRSPGLAEEISAGGIVARLEQGQVYIALVRENRDPRYVLPKGGIDRGETIEQAARREIREEAGFSQLEYRADLGVRERLTFSKKTWKKTHYFLFVTEQVQVKPSDRRVKEVRWFAIDALPDMLWPEQKALIDFNRTEIITLIKQPSD
;
A
#
# COMPACT_ATOMS: atom_id res chain seq x y z
N MET A 1 12.91 2.49 19.61
CA MET A 1 12.02 3.58 20.10
C MET A 1 10.86 3.72 19.13
N GLY A 2 9.69 3.20 19.49
CA GLY A 2 8.52 3.17 18.61
C GLY A 2 7.99 4.58 18.35
N ARG A 3 8.04 5.03 17.10
CA ARG A 3 7.35 6.26 16.69
C ARG A 3 5.84 5.96 16.69
N SER A 4 5.05 6.79 17.37
CA SER A 4 3.65 6.51 17.68
C SER A 4 2.76 6.53 16.43
N HIS A 5 1.81 5.58 16.36
CA HIS A 5 0.78 5.43 15.33
C HIS A 5 0.06 6.75 15.00
N GLN A 6 -0.17 7.59 16.01
CA GLN A 6 -0.91 8.86 15.88
C GLN A 6 -0.17 9.92 15.05
N SER A 7 1.17 9.98 15.14
CA SER A 7 1.97 10.99 14.42
C SER A 7 1.91 10.79 12.90
N PHE A 8 1.77 9.54 12.46
CA PHE A 8 1.68 9.17 11.05
C PHE A 8 0.37 9.64 10.39
N TYR A 9 -0.79 9.42 11.03
CA TYR A 9 -2.07 9.84 10.46
C TYR A 9 -2.26 11.36 10.50
N ASN A 10 -1.73 12.04 11.53
CA ASN A 10 -1.78 13.50 11.60
C ASN A 10 -1.03 14.14 10.41
N ALA A 11 0.13 13.59 10.01
CA ALA A 11 0.91 14.09 8.87
C ALA A 11 0.25 13.85 7.49
N ILE A 12 -0.64 12.86 7.38
CA ILE A 12 -1.45 12.60 6.19
C ILE A 12 -2.62 13.59 6.12
N GLY A 13 -3.32 13.81 7.23
CA GLY A 13 -4.51 14.66 7.30
C GLY A 13 -4.26 16.10 6.85
N ASP A 14 -3.15 16.71 7.23
CA ASP A 14 -2.85 18.11 6.91
C ASP A 14 -2.68 18.38 5.40
N ARG A 15 -2.12 17.41 4.65
CA ARG A 15 -1.89 17.56 3.20
C ARG A 15 -3.07 17.13 2.34
N VAL A 16 -3.83 16.11 2.79
CA VAL A 16 -5.03 15.63 2.07
C VAL A 16 -6.19 16.63 2.21
N THR A 17 -6.34 17.25 3.39
CA THR A 17 -7.48 18.12 3.69
C THR A 17 -7.56 19.37 2.81
N SER A 18 -6.43 19.99 2.46
CA SER A 18 -6.42 21.26 1.72
C SER A 18 -6.83 21.08 0.25
N PHE A 19 -6.36 20.00 -0.39
CA PHE A 19 -6.64 19.70 -1.79
C PHE A 19 -8.08 19.19 -1.97
N VAL A 20 -8.55 18.34 -1.05
CA VAL A 20 -9.93 17.81 -1.06
C VAL A 20 -10.97 18.91 -0.87
N LYS A 21 -10.71 19.86 0.04
CA LYS A 21 -11.59 21.03 0.24
C LYS A 21 -11.71 21.88 -1.02
N ALA A 22 -10.62 22.07 -1.76
CA ALA A 22 -10.61 22.83 -3.01
C ALA A 22 -11.46 22.16 -4.11
N ILE A 23 -11.31 20.84 -4.29
CA ILE A 23 -12.09 20.08 -5.29
C ILE A 23 -13.57 20.04 -4.92
N ALA A 24 -13.90 19.76 -3.65
CA ALA A 24 -15.30 19.74 -3.19
C ALA A 24 -15.96 21.12 -3.32
N SER A 25 -15.21 22.20 -3.08
CA SER A 25 -15.68 23.58 -3.29
C SER A 25 -15.94 23.87 -4.78
N TYR A 26 -15.01 23.47 -5.65
CA TYR A 26 -15.13 23.62 -7.10
C TYR A 26 -16.35 22.86 -7.67
N CYS A 27 -16.54 21.59 -7.27
CA CYS A 27 -17.69 20.78 -7.69
C CYS A 27 -19.02 21.43 -7.28
N ARG A 28 -19.12 21.95 -6.05
CA ARG A 28 -20.32 22.68 -5.57
C ARG A 28 -20.62 23.94 -6.37
N GLN A 29 -19.60 24.72 -6.74
CA GLN A 29 -19.79 25.93 -7.55
C GLN A 29 -20.24 25.63 -8.98
N LYS A 30 -19.90 24.45 -9.51
CA LYS A 30 -20.18 24.05 -10.90
C LYS A 30 -21.36 23.10 -11.05
N GLY A 31 -22.00 22.69 -9.96
CA GLY A 31 -23.09 21.70 -10.00
C GLY A 31 -22.64 20.34 -10.53
N ALA A 32 -21.35 19.99 -10.35
CA ALA A 32 -20.77 18.74 -10.77
C ALA A 32 -20.74 17.75 -9.60
N ASP A 33 -20.95 16.46 -9.90
CA ASP A 33 -20.81 15.40 -8.90
C ASP A 33 -19.38 15.36 -8.35
N VAL A 34 -19.26 15.13 -7.03
CA VAL A 34 -17.97 14.83 -6.41
C VAL A 34 -17.55 13.43 -6.89
N PRO A 35 -16.34 13.24 -7.44
CA PRO A 35 -15.93 11.93 -7.93
C PRO A 35 -16.03 10.87 -6.82
N LEU A 36 -16.61 9.71 -7.14
CA LEU A 36 -16.30 8.47 -6.41
C LEU A 36 -14.78 8.34 -6.38
N GLY A 37 -14.14 8.44 -5.21
CA GLY A 37 -12.67 8.26 -5.10
C GLY A 37 -11.88 9.34 -4.38
N ILE A 38 -12.53 10.29 -3.69
CA ILE A 38 -11.82 11.10 -2.69
C ILE A 38 -11.59 10.25 -1.43
N ILE A 39 -10.34 9.84 -1.23
CA ILE A 39 -9.89 9.26 0.03
C ILE A 39 -9.40 10.41 0.91
N ASP A 40 -10.16 10.67 1.95
CA ASP A 40 -9.92 11.67 2.99
C ASP A 40 -9.77 11.02 4.38
N ASP A 41 -9.64 11.85 5.41
CA ASP A 41 -9.45 11.41 6.80
C ASP A 41 -10.59 10.52 7.32
N SER A 42 -11.80 10.61 6.76
CA SER A 42 -12.93 9.77 7.19
C SER A 42 -12.70 8.28 6.95
N TRP A 43 -11.79 7.92 6.04
CA TRP A 43 -11.42 6.53 5.78
C TRP A 43 -10.50 5.94 6.85
N TYR A 44 -9.90 6.77 7.70
CA TYR A 44 -8.95 6.38 8.74
C TYR A 44 -9.52 6.53 10.15
N GLN A 45 -10.82 6.78 10.27
CA GLN A 45 -11.52 6.89 11.55
C GLN A 45 -12.26 5.60 11.86
N ARG A 46 -11.84 4.91 12.92
CA ARG A 46 -12.48 3.68 13.38
C ARG A 46 -13.76 4.01 14.16
N SER A 47 -14.88 3.47 13.71
CA SER A 47 -16.12 3.48 14.50
C SER A 47 -16.18 2.26 15.45
N PRO A 48 -16.68 2.42 16.69
CA PRO A 48 -16.92 1.30 17.58
C PRO A 48 -17.84 0.25 16.96
N GLY A 49 -17.59 -1.03 17.22
CA GLY A 49 -18.45 -2.14 16.80
C GLY A 49 -18.28 -2.60 15.34
N LEU A 50 -17.38 -2.01 14.56
CA LEU A 50 -17.05 -2.53 13.23
C LEU A 50 -16.31 -3.86 13.32
N ALA A 51 -16.73 -4.83 12.49
CA ALA A 51 -15.98 -6.04 12.27
C ALA A 51 -14.58 -5.73 11.71
N GLU A 52 -13.62 -6.60 12.02
CA GLU A 52 -12.23 -6.45 11.61
C GLU A 52 -11.87 -7.45 10.51
N GLU A 53 -11.18 -6.97 9.48
CA GLU A 53 -10.58 -7.80 8.44
C GLU A 53 -9.07 -7.64 8.51
N ILE A 54 -8.36 -8.77 8.61
CA ILE A 54 -6.89 -8.78 8.60
C ILE A 54 -6.41 -9.12 7.20
N SER A 55 -5.41 -8.39 6.75
CA SER A 55 -4.75 -8.59 5.47
C SER A 55 -3.24 -8.53 5.64
N ALA A 56 -2.53 -9.09 4.68
CA ALA A 56 -1.08 -9.04 4.61
C ALA A 56 -0.61 -8.78 3.18
N GLY A 57 0.52 -8.10 3.06
CA GLY A 57 1.12 -7.73 1.78
C GLY A 57 2.47 -7.10 1.98
N GLY A 58 2.96 -6.35 1.00
CA GLY A 58 4.27 -5.75 1.17
C GLY A 58 4.80 -4.96 0.00
N ILE A 59 5.95 -4.36 0.27
CA ILE A 59 6.84 -3.78 -0.74
C ILE A 59 7.66 -4.93 -1.32
N VAL A 60 7.58 -5.13 -2.63
CA VAL A 60 8.57 -5.93 -3.36
C VAL A 60 9.52 -4.95 -4.03
N ALA A 61 10.80 -5.05 -3.69
CA ALA A 61 11.81 -4.15 -4.17
C ALA A 61 12.94 -4.87 -4.90
N ARG A 62 13.64 -4.12 -5.74
CA ARG A 62 14.90 -4.54 -6.38
C ARG A 62 15.88 -3.38 -6.44
N LEU A 63 17.16 -3.72 -6.48
CA LEU A 63 18.25 -2.77 -6.71
C LEU A 63 18.73 -2.90 -8.14
N GLU A 64 18.69 -1.82 -8.91
CA GLU A 64 19.17 -1.81 -10.29
C GLU A 64 20.01 -0.56 -10.50
N GLN A 65 21.29 -0.73 -10.87
CA GLN A 65 22.25 0.36 -11.09
C GLN A 65 22.33 1.36 -9.91
N GLY A 66 22.21 0.87 -8.68
CA GLY A 66 22.26 1.68 -7.46
C GLY A 66 20.95 2.40 -7.09
N GLN A 67 19.92 2.28 -7.93
CA GLN A 67 18.57 2.81 -7.70
C GLN A 67 17.64 1.73 -7.16
N VAL A 68 16.84 2.08 -6.15
CA VAL A 68 15.79 1.21 -5.62
C VAL A 68 14.50 1.40 -6.42
N TYR A 69 13.93 0.29 -6.85
CA TYR A 69 12.63 0.21 -7.49
C TYR A 69 11.65 -0.59 -6.64
N ILE A 70 10.38 -0.17 -6.65
CA ILE A 70 9.26 -0.83 -5.98
C ILE A 70 8.27 -1.30 -7.02
N ALA A 71 7.83 -2.56 -6.92
CA ALA A 71 6.75 -3.08 -7.74
C ALA A 71 5.40 -2.68 -7.14
N LEU A 72 4.55 -2.08 -7.96
CA LEU A 72 3.17 -1.75 -7.62
C LEU A 72 2.21 -2.44 -8.58
N VAL A 73 1.00 -2.73 -8.09
CA VAL A 73 -0.07 -3.35 -8.87
C VAL A 73 -1.17 -2.33 -9.16
N ARG A 74 -1.76 -2.40 -10.35
CA ARG A 74 -2.96 -1.64 -10.69
C ARG A 74 -4.15 -2.59 -10.85
N GLU A 75 -5.19 -2.34 -10.07
CA GLU A 75 -6.41 -3.14 -10.06
C GLU A 75 -7.39 -2.67 -11.17
N ASN A 76 -8.36 -3.52 -11.54
CA ASN A 76 -9.32 -3.25 -12.62
C ASN A 76 -10.14 -1.96 -12.46
N ARG A 77 -10.36 -1.52 -11.21
CA ARG A 77 -11.37 -0.54 -10.82
C ARG A 77 -10.85 0.89 -10.66
N ASP A 78 -9.53 1.09 -10.62
CA ASP A 78 -8.93 2.41 -10.39
C ASP A 78 -7.64 2.58 -11.22
N PRO A 79 -7.39 3.77 -11.79
CA PRO A 79 -6.16 4.04 -12.53
C PRO A 79 -4.91 4.14 -11.63
N ARG A 80 -5.06 4.33 -10.33
CA ARG A 80 -3.97 4.45 -9.36
C ARG A 80 -3.42 3.09 -8.94
N TYR A 81 -2.23 3.13 -8.36
CA TYR A 81 -1.51 1.92 -7.95
C TYR A 81 -1.69 1.62 -6.45
N VAL A 82 -1.50 0.36 -6.10
CA VAL A 82 -1.44 -0.12 -4.71
C VAL A 82 -0.27 -1.06 -4.50
N LEU A 83 0.12 -1.25 -3.24
CA LEU A 83 0.95 -2.39 -2.85
C LEU A 83 0.15 -3.69 -2.97
N PRO A 84 0.76 -4.79 -3.46
CA PRO A 84 0.14 -6.11 -3.46
C PRO A 84 -0.16 -6.56 -2.03
N LYS A 85 -1.37 -7.05 -1.81
CA LYS A 85 -1.91 -7.42 -0.49
C LYS A 85 -3.22 -8.19 -0.64
N GLY A 86 -3.54 -9.01 0.35
CA GLY A 86 -4.88 -9.59 0.45
C GLY A 86 -5.13 -10.27 1.78
N GLY A 87 -6.14 -11.15 1.80
CA GLY A 87 -6.64 -11.77 3.02
C GLY A 87 -5.66 -12.79 3.59
N ILE A 88 -5.91 -13.22 4.83
CA ILE A 88 -5.19 -14.34 5.44
C ILE A 88 -6.08 -15.59 5.34
N ASP A 89 -5.57 -16.66 4.75
CA ASP A 89 -6.29 -17.93 4.69
C ASP A 89 -6.09 -18.76 5.96
N ARG A 90 -6.99 -19.72 6.17
CA ARG A 90 -6.96 -20.57 7.36
C ARG A 90 -5.65 -21.36 7.43
N GLY A 91 -4.90 -21.15 8.51
CA GLY A 91 -3.64 -21.85 8.78
C GLY A 91 -2.40 -21.13 8.26
N GLU A 92 -2.54 -19.97 7.59
CA GLU A 92 -1.41 -19.14 7.19
C GLU A 92 -0.91 -18.27 8.35
N THR A 93 0.41 -18.10 8.44
CA THR A 93 0.99 -16.95 9.14
C THR A 93 0.76 -15.68 8.32
N ILE A 94 0.85 -14.52 8.98
CA ILE A 94 0.69 -13.21 8.32
C ILE A 94 1.73 -13.04 7.19
N GLU A 95 2.99 -13.46 7.40
CA GLU A 95 4.03 -13.42 6.37
C GLU A 95 3.74 -14.40 5.22
N GLN A 96 3.24 -15.60 5.51
CA GLN A 96 2.83 -16.56 4.48
C GLN A 96 1.73 -16.00 3.59
N ALA A 97 0.72 -15.37 4.19
CA ALA A 97 -0.34 -14.67 3.45
C ALA A 97 0.24 -13.55 2.58
N ALA A 98 1.17 -12.74 3.10
CA ALA A 98 1.81 -11.68 2.31
C ALA A 98 2.55 -12.26 1.08
N ARG A 99 3.32 -13.33 1.25
CA ARG A 99 4.02 -13.99 0.14
C ARG A 99 3.06 -14.58 -0.88
N ARG A 100 1.97 -15.21 -0.44
CA ARG A 100 0.91 -15.76 -1.32
C ARG A 100 0.27 -14.64 -2.15
N GLU A 101 -0.15 -13.57 -1.50
CA GLU A 101 -0.83 -12.43 -2.15
C GLU A 101 0.10 -11.70 -3.11
N ILE A 102 1.38 -11.51 -2.75
CA ILE A 102 2.40 -10.97 -3.67
C ILE A 102 2.57 -11.86 -4.89
N ARG A 103 2.61 -13.19 -4.71
CA ARG A 103 2.69 -14.13 -5.84
C ARG A 103 1.44 -14.03 -6.73
N GLU A 104 0.26 -13.91 -6.15
CA GLU A 104 -1.00 -13.91 -6.90
C GLU A 104 -1.25 -12.59 -7.63
N GLU A 105 -1.06 -11.46 -6.95
CA GLU A 105 -1.33 -10.13 -7.48
C GLU A 105 -0.16 -9.57 -8.29
N ALA A 106 1.08 -9.86 -7.90
CA ALA A 106 2.26 -9.28 -8.54
C ALA A 106 3.12 -10.30 -9.30
N GLY A 107 2.87 -11.60 -9.16
CA GLY A 107 3.57 -12.66 -9.89
C GLY A 107 4.95 -13.02 -9.34
N PHE A 108 5.36 -12.47 -8.19
CA PHE A 108 6.68 -12.74 -7.59
C PHE A 108 6.62 -13.94 -6.65
N SER A 109 7.40 -14.98 -6.93
CA SER A 109 7.52 -16.17 -6.07
C SER A 109 8.88 -16.26 -5.38
N GLN A 110 9.92 -15.62 -5.94
CA GLN A 110 11.25 -15.57 -5.36
C GLN A 110 11.37 -14.32 -4.49
N LEU A 111 11.00 -14.44 -3.21
CA LEU A 111 10.96 -13.32 -2.27
C LEU A 111 11.91 -13.58 -1.11
N GLU A 112 12.84 -12.67 -0.90
CA GLU A 112 13.66 -12.64 0.30
C GLU A 112 13.04 -11.66 1.30
N TYR A 113 12.79 -12.10 2.52
CA TYR A 113 12.26 -11.22 3.57
C TYR A 113 13.36 -10.32 4.12
N ARG A 114 13.06 -9.02 4.33
CA ARG A 114 14.00 -8.06 4.91
C ARG A 114 13.49 -7.40 6.19
N ALA A 115 12.20 -7.07 6.29
CA ALA A 115 11.67 -6.38 7.46
C ALA A 115 10.13 -6.45 7.57
N ASP A 116 9.63 -6.25 8.79
CA ASP A 116 8.25 -5.87 9.07
C ASP A 116 8.15 -4.34 9.07
N LEU A 117 7.31 -3.78 8.20
CA LEU A 117 7.11 -2.34 8.03
C LEU A 117 5.94 -1.81 8.87
N GLY A 118 5.27 -2.70 9.59
CA GLY A 118 4.15 -2.42 10.48
C GLY A 118 2.78 -2.50 9.82
N VAL A 119 1.78 -2.07 10.58
CA VAL A 119 0.36 -2.17 10.21
C VAL A 119 -0.17 -0.83 9.74
N ARG A 120 -1.02 -0.83 8.71
CA ARG A 120 -1.89 0.30 8.36
C ARG A 120 -3.34 -0.09 8.45
N GLU A 121 -4.15 0.86 8.89
CA GLU A 121 -5.55 0.62 9.21
C GLU A 121 -6.43 1.64 8.48
N ARG A 122 -7.58 1.17 8.00
CA ARG A 122 -8.59 2.02 7.36
C ARG A 122 -9.91 1.28 7.22
N LEU A 123 -10.94 2.00 6.80
CA LEU A 123 -12.18 1.41 6.34
C LEU A 123 -12.02 0.73 4.98
N THR A 124 -12.78 -0.35 4.77
CA THR A 124 -13.02 -0.92 3.43
C THR A 124 -13.88 0.04 2.60
N PHE A 125 -13.91 -0.13 1.26
CA PHE A 125 -14.74 0.71 0.36
C PHE A 125 -16.21 0.82 0.77
N SER A 126 -16.78 -0.22 1.40
CA SER A 126 -18.16 -0.21 1.89
C SER A 126 -18.35 0.58 3.19
N LYS A 127 -17.26 1.00 3.84
CA LYS A 127 -17.21 1.62 5.18
C LYS A 127 -17.86 0.78 6.29
N LYS A 128 -18.02 -0.54 6.08
CA LYS A 128 -18.64 -1.46 7.05
C LYS A 128 -17.65 -2.32 7.84
N THR A 129 -16.38 -2.30 7.44
CA THR A 129 -15.34 -3.15 8.03
C THR A 129 -14.09 -2.33 8.26
N TRP A 130 -13.46 -2.54 9.42
CA TRP A 130 -12.15 -2.00 9.74
C TRP A 130 -11.07 -2.96 9.23
N LYS A 131 -10.28 -2.52 8.26
CA LYS A 131 -9.23 -3.32 7.64
C LYS A 131 -7.90 -2.99 8.28
N LYS A 132 -7.21 -4.02 8.79
CA LYS A 132 -5.81 -3.95 9.24
C LYS A 132 -4.93 -4.70 8.26
N THR A 133 -3.96 -4.01 7.66
CA THR A 133 -3.03 -4.63 6.71
C THR A 133 -1.62 -4.59 7.27
N HIS A 134 -1.02 -5.76 7.44
CA HIS A 134 0.39 -5.94 7.76
C HIS A 134 1.23 -5.83 6.49
N TYR A 135 2.28 -5.01 6.53
CA TYR A 135 3.17 -4.82 5.40
C TYR A 135 4.58 -5.27 5.74
N PHE A 136 5.19 -6.03 4.83
CA PHE A 136 6.58 -6.45 4.94
C PHE A 136 7.40 -5.89 3.78
N LEU A 137 8.73 -5.89 3.94
CA LEU A 137 9.69 -5.61 2.88
C LEU A 137 10.24 -6.93 2.36
N PHE A 138 10.11 -7.13 1.06
CA PHE A 138 10.73 -8.23 0.32
C PHE A 138 11.65 -7.71 -0.77
N VAL A 139 12.72 -8.46 -1.06
CA VAL A 139 13.61 -8.24 -2.20
C VAL A 139 13.49 -9.39 -3.18
N THR A 140 13.63 -9.10 -4.47
CA THR A 140 13.60 -10.11 -5.52
C THR A 140 14.56 -9.77 -6.67
N GLU A 141 15.21 -10.81 -7.20
CA GLU A 141 15.95 -10.78 -8.48
C GLU A 141 15.07 -11.27 -9.65
N GLN A 142 13.80 -11.62 -9.37
CA GLN A 142 12.90 -12.16 -10.38
C GLN A 142 12.52 -11.07 -11.40
N VAL A 143 12.94 -11.27 -12.65
CA VAL A 143 12.66 -10.33 -13.75
C VAL A 143 11.30 -10.57 -14.38
N GLN A 144 10.96 -11.84 -14.63
CA GLN A 144 9.71 -12.22 -15.30
C GLN A 144 8.61 -12.45 -14.27
N VAL A 145 7.46 -11.79 -14.45
CA VAL A 145 6.29 -11.96 -13.59
C VAL A 145 5.05 -12.32 -14.38
N LYS A 146 4.20 -13.13 -13.76
CA LYS A 146 2.87 -13.43 -14.28
C LYS A 146 1.88 -13.50 -13.13
N PRO A 147 1.19 -12.40 -12.81
CA PRO A 147 0.08 -12.40 -11.86
C PRO A 147 -0.97 -13.44 -12.26
N SER A 148 -1.51 -14.14 -11.27
CA SER A 148 -2.64 -15.06 -11.46
C SER A 148 -3.98 -14.41 -11.11
N ASP A 149 -3.98 -13.33 -10.35
CA ASP A 149 -5.19 -12.61 -9.98
C ASP A 149 -5.77 -11.82 -11.16
N ARG A 150 -6.99 -12.17 -11.58
CA ARG A 150 -7.74 -11.53 -12.66
C ARG A 150 -8.15 -10.09 -12.35
N ARG A 151 -8.06 -9.65 -11.09
CA ARG A 151 -8.33 -8.27 -10.66
C ARG A 151 -7.19 -7.34 -11.04
N VAL A 152 -5.99 -7.86 -11.27
CA VAL A 152 -4.80 -7.08 -11.61
C VAL A 152 -4.73 -6.85 -13.11
N LYS A 153 -4.63 -5.58 -13.51
CA LYS A 153 -4.42 -5.18 -14.91
C LYS A 153 -2.96 -5.16 -15.29
N GLU A 154 -2.11 -4.68 -14.39
CA GLU A 154 -0.68 -4.59 -14.63
C GLU A 154 0.10 -4.53 -13.32
N VAL A 155 1.37 -4.91 -13.44
CA VAL A 155 2.40 -4.73 -12.43
C VAL A 155 3.47 -3.85 -13.05
N ARG A 156 3.92 -2.82 -12.35
CA ARG A 156 4.98 -1.93 -12.83
C ARG A 156 5.99 -1.63 -11.75
N TRP A 157 7.24 -1.47 -12.18
CA TRP A 157 8.32 -0.96 -11.35
C TRP A 157 8.34 0.55 -11.39
N PHE A 158 8.48 1.17 -10.21
CA PHE A 158 8.66 2.60 -10.05
C PHE A 158 9.90 2.85 -9.21
N ALA A 159 10.71 3.84 -9.59
CA ALA A 159 11.79 4.29 -8.71
C ALA A 159 11.17 4.78 -7.39
N ILE A 160 11.79 4.47 -6.26
CA ILE A 160 11.30 4.93 -4.94
C ILE A 160 11.17 6.47 -4.86
N ASP A 161 11.89 7.18 -5.71
CA ASP A 161 11.90 8.65 -5.82
C ASP A 161 10.87 9.22 -6.80
N ALA A 162 10.22 8.36 -7.57
CA ALA A 162 9.25 8.74 -8.59
C ALA A 162 8.04 7.79 -8.55
N LEU A 163 7.49 7.60 -7.35
CA LEU A 163 6.26 6.83 -7.17
C LEU A 163 5.07 7.53 -7.83
N PRO A 164 4.14 6.76 -8.45
CA PRO A 164 2.93 7.31 -9.03
C PRO A 164 1.94 7.69 -7.94
N ASP A 165 0.81 8.27 -8.35
CA ASP A 165 -0.33 8.39 -7.45
C ASP A 165 -0.80 7.00 -6.99
N MET A 166 -0.85 6.83 -5.67
CA MET A 166 -1.33 5.62 -5.04
C MET A 166 -2.79 5.81 -4.63
N LEU A 167 -3.59 4.77 -4.81
CA LEU A 167 -5.00 4.77 -4.44
C LEU A 167 -5.17 5.11 -2.97
N TRP A 168 -4.34 4.50 -2.14
CA TRP A 168 -4.40 4.57 -0.69
C TRP A 168 -3.23 5.40 -0.14
N PRO A 169 -3.46 6.65 0.30
CA PRO A 169 -2.41 7.54 0.82
C PRO A 169 -1.53 6.93 1.91
N GLU A 170 -2.08 6.06 2.75
CA GLU A 170 -1.37 5.38 3.82
C GLU A 170 -0.30 4.41 3.32
N GLN A 171 -0.44 3.87 2.10
CA GLN A 171 0.57 3.02 1.48
C GLN A 171 1.76 3.84 0.99
N LYS A 172 1.50 5.00 0.35
CA LYS A 172 2.59 5.90 -0.04
C LYS A 172 3.31 6.41 1.20
N ALA A 173 2.56 6.83 2.22
CA ALA A 173 3.14 7.30 3.47
C ALA A 173 3.92 6.19 4.20
N LEU A 174 3.51 4.91 4.13
CA LEU A 174 4.29 3.78 4.62
C LEU A 174 5.67 3.70 3.95
N ILE A 175 5.73 3.85 2.62
CA ILE A 175 6.99 3.86 1.87
C ILE A 175 7.83 5.08 2.27
N ASP A 176 7.24 6.27 2.27
CA ASP A 176 7.93 7.51 2.60
C ASP A 176 8.51 7.47 4.04
N PHE A 177 7.73 6.95 5.00
CA PHE A 177 8.14 6.83 6.40
C PHE A 177 9.31 5.87 6.59
N ASN A 178 9.32 4.74 5.87
CA ASN A 178 10.38 3.73 5.96
C ASN A 178 11.47 3.93 4.89
N ARG A 179 11.47 5.03 4.11
CA ARG A 179 12.31 5.19 2.91
C ARG A 179 13.79 4.93 3.18
N THR A 180 14.35 5.52 4.23
CA THR A 180 15.76 5.35 4.59
C THR A 180 16.10 3.92 4.99
N GLU A 181 15.21 3.28 5.74
CA GLU A 181 15.38 1.89 6.16
C GLU A 181 15.29 0.93 4.97
N ILE A 182 14.28 1.11 4.11
CA ILE A 182 14.12 0.35 2.86
C ILE A 182 15.39 0.44 2.00
N ILE A 183 15.89 1.64 1.76
CA ILE A 183 17.10 1.83 0.94
C ILE A 183 18.32 1.18 1.59
N THR A 184 18.46 1.29 2.91
CA THR A 184 19.57 0.68 3.64
C THR A 184 19.54 -0.84 3.54
N LEU A 185 18.39 -1.45 3.85
CA LEU A 185 18.23 -2.91 3.88
C LEU A 185 18.38 -3.56 2.50
N ILE A 186 17.94 -2.89 1.44
CA ILE A 186 18.06 -3.41 0.06
C ILE A 186 19.51 -3.34 -0.44
N LYS A 187 20.29 -2.35 0.01
CA LYS A 187 21.69 -2.19 -0.40
C LYS A 187 22.65 -3.10 0.37
N GLN A 188 22.18 -3.76 1.42
CA GLN A 188 22.98 -4.71 2.18
C GLN A 188 22.82 -6.12 1.59
N PRO A 189 23.93 -6.86 1.38
CA PRO A 189 23.84 -8.28 1.07
C PRO A 189 23.00 -8.99 2.13
N SER A 190 22.30 -10.04 1.72
CA SER A 190 21.71 -11.00 2.66
C SER A 190 22.85 -11.66 3.44
N ASP A 191 22.72 -11.76 4.76
CA ASP A 191 23.63 -12.57 5.60
C ASP A 191 23.50 -14.08 5.31
#